data_AF-A0A937W129-F1
#
_entry.id   AF-A0A937W129-F1
#
_cell.length_a   1.000
_cell.length_b   1.000
_cell.length_c   1.000
_cell.angle_alpha   90.00
_cell.angle_beta   90.00
_cell.angle_gamma   90.00
#
_symmetry.space_group_name_H-M   'P 1'
#
loop_
_entity.id
_entity.type
_entity.pdbx_description
1 polymer ?
#
loop_
_entity_poly.entity_id
_entity_poly.type
_entity_poly.pdbx_seq_one_letter_code
_entity_poly.pdbx_strand_id
1 'polypeptide(L)'
;MTVRAWRDEDTTHAQQWWAGYQQTHDLTARQGETAGIDPVQGRVWFGDSAQAIAEQAAADGVRTPLYFVRVGRDYYLRKGGRQ
;
A
#
# COMPACT_ATOMS: atom_id res chain seq x y z
N MET A 1 -2.69 -9.49 -19.97
CA MET A 1 -1.71 -9.08 -18.94
C MET A 1 -1.76 -10.10 -17.83
N THR A 2 -0.65 -10.77 -17.52
CA THR A 2 -0.60 -11.80 -16.46
C THR A 2 -0.50 -11.08 -15.13
N VAL A 3 -1.56 -11.12 -14.32
CA VAL A 3 -1.50 -10.59 -12.95
C VAL A 3 -0.59 -11.51 -12.16
N ARG A 4 0.55 -11.00 -11.68
CA ARG A 4 1.45 -11.76 -10.82
C ARG A 4 0.67 -12.13 -9.54
N ALA A 5 0.60 -13.41 -9.23
CA ALA A 5 0.01 -13.87 -7.99
C ALA A 5 0.81 -13.29 -6.82
N TRP A 6 0.11 -12.66 -5.88
CA TRP A 6 0.69 -12.12 -4.65
C TRP A 6 1.28 -13.25 -3.82
N ARG A 7 2.53 -13.11 -3.37
CA ARG A 7 3.22 -14.06 -2.50
C ARG A 7 3.41 -13.48 -1.12
N ASP A 8 3.69 -14.34 -0.14
CA ASP A 8 3.99 -13.90 1.22
C ASP A 8 5.19 -12.94 1.28
N GLU A 9 6.17 -13.16 0.40
CA GLU A 9 7.32 -12.27 0.19
C GLU A 9 6.91 -10.83 -0.15
N ASP A 10 5.84 -10.65 -0.93
CA ASP A 10 5.34 -9.32 -1.30
C ASP A 10 4.79 -8.58 -0.08
N THR A 11 4.09 -9.31 0.80
CA THR A 11 3.64 -8.77 2.09
C THR A 11 4.82 -8.31 2.93
N THR A 12 5.85 -9.16 3.07
CA THR A 12 7.05 -8.84 3.85
C THR A 12 7.77 -7.62 3.30
N HIS A 13 7.99 -7.55 1.98
CA HIS A 13 8.64 -6.39 1.36
C HIS A 13 7.82 -5.11 1.53
N ALA A 14 6.51 -5.15 1.29
CA ALA A 14 5.67 -3.97 1.49
C ALA A 14 5.68 -3.48 2.95
N GLN A 15 5.71 -4.38 3.93
CA GLN A 15 5.83 -4.00 5.34
C GLN A 15 7.18 -3.37 5.65
N GLN A 16 8.28 -3.89 5.09
CA GLN A 16 9.61 -3.30 5.23
C GLN A 16 9.68 -1.90 4.62
N TRP A 17 9.13 -1.73 3.40
CA TRP A 17 9.02 -0.43 2.75
C TRP A 17 8.20 0.55 3.59
N TRP A 18 7.06 0.10 4.12
CA TRP A 18 6.21 0.94 4.96
C TRP A 18 6.90 1.35 6.27
N ALA A 19 7.60 0.42 6.93
CA ALA A 19 8.37 0.72 8.13
C ALA A 19 9.46 1.76 7.85
N GLY A 20 10.22 1.61 6.76
CA GLY A 20 11.23 2.58 6.34
C GLY A 20 10.64 3.95 5.96
N TYR A 21 9.49 3.96 5.30
CA TYR A 21 8.79 5.20 4.94
C TYR A 21 8.37 5.98 6.20
N GLN A 22 7.79 5.30 7.19
CA GLN A 22 7.36 5.92 8.45
C GLN A 22 8.52 6.50 9.27
N GLN A 23 9.72 5.93 9.15
CA GLN A 23 10.91 6.44 9.85
C GLN A 23 11.47 7.72 9.22
N THR A 24 11.22 7.93 7.92
CA THR A 24 11.83 9.00 7.13
C THR A 24 10.87 10.15 6.80
N HIS A 25 9.57 9.97 7.02
CA HIS A 25 8.54 10.95 6.68
C HIS A 25 7.63 11.25 7.88
N ASP A 26 7.34 12.54 8.10
CA ASP A 26 6.29 12.94 9.04
C ASP A 26 4.91 12.65 8.45
N LEU A 27 4.14 11.81 9.14
CA LEU A 27 2.82 11.34 8.74
C LEU A 27 1.70 11.93 9.62
N THR A 28 2.01 12.88 10.49
CA THR A 28 1.04 13.44 11.44
C THR A 28 -0.19 14.03 10.75
N ALA A 29 0.00 14.71 9.62
CA ALA A 29 -1.10 15.29 8.84
C ALA A 29 -1.91 14.25 8.04
N ARG A 30 -1.38 13.04 7.87
CA ARG A 30 -1.99 11.95 7.08
C ARG A 30 -2.64 10.89 7.96
N GLN A 31 -2.77 11.16 9.26
CA GLN A 31 -3.33 10.22 10.21
C GLN A 31 -4.73 9.80 9.82
N GLY A 32 -4.97 8.50 9.79
CA GLY A 32 -6.25 7.94 9.37
C GLY A 32 -6.45 7.86 7.85
N GLU A 33 -5.56 8.37 7.00
CA GLU A 33 -5.58 8.10 5.55
C GLU A 33 -5.23 6.65 5.23
N THR A 34 -5.60 6.18 4.04
CA THR A 34 -5.15 4.89 3.52
C THR A 34 -3.83 5.10 2.81
N ALA A 35 -2.85 4.24 3.05
CA ALA A 35 -1.61 4.16 2.28
C ALA A 35 -1.62 2.88 1.44
N GLY A 36 -1.29 2.98 0.16
CA GLY A 36 -1.00 1.83 -0.71
C GLY A 36 0.50 1.76 -0.97
N ILE A 37 1.09 0.59 -0.74
CA ILE A 37 2.53 0.35 -0.85
C ILE A 37 2.80 -0.65 -1.96
N ASP A 38 3.65 -0.29 -2.91
CA ASP A 38 4.14 -1.21 -3.93
C ASP A 38 5.26 -2.08 -3.34
N PRO A 39 5.09 -3.41 -3.28
CA PRO A 39 6.11 -4.31 -2.74
C PRO A 39 7.38 -4.36 -3.60
N VAL A 40 7.33 -3.95 -4.86
CA VAL A 40 8.45 -4.06 -5.81
C VAL A 40 9.36 -2.85 -5.72
N GLN A 41 8.80 -1.64 -5.83
CA GLN A 41 9.58 -0.40 -5.91
C GLN A 41 9.56 0.41 -4.60
N GLY A 42 8.76 0.02 -3.61
CA GLY A 42 8.63 0.75 -2.35
C GLY A 42 7.91 2.09 -2.48
N ARG A 43 7.24 2.34 -3.60
CA ARG A 43 6.43 3.54 -3.80
C ARG A 43 5.21 3.52 -2.89
N VAL A 44 4.84 4.69 -2.37
CA VAL A 44 3.72 4.87 -1.47
C VAL A 44 2.78 5.93 -2.00
N TRP A 45 1.50 5.61 -2.04
CA TRP A 45 0.42 6.53 -2.40
C TRP A 45 -0.55 6.65 -1.23
N PHE A 46 -1.20 7.80 -1.11
CA PHE A 46 -2.16 8.08 -0.06
C PHE A 46 -3.52 8.46 -0.64
N GLY A 47 -4.58 8.20 0.13
CA GLY A 47 -5.90 8.69 -0.18
C GLY A 47 -6.98 8.12 0.72
N ASP A 48 -8.21 8.53 0.45
CA ASP A 48 -9.35 8.17 1.30
C ASP A 48 -9.80 6.71 1.14
N SER A 49 -9.50 6.11 -0.02
CA SER A 49 -9.87 4.75 -0.38
C SER A 49 -8.80 4.02 -1.19
N ALA A 50 -8.81 2.69 -1.12
CA ALA A 50 -7.93 1.84 -1.92
C ALA A 50 -8.15 2.01 -3.44
N GLN A 51 -9.37 2.38 -3.87
CA GLN A 51 -9.66 2.62 -5.28
C GLN A 51 -8.98 3.89 -5.79
N ALA A 52 -9.12 5.00 -5.06
CA ALA A 52 -8.45 6.26 -5.41
C ALA A 52 -6.93 6.09 -5.47
N ILE A 53 -6.37 5.28 -4.57
CA ILE A 53 -4.94 4.96 -4.57
C ILE A 53 -4.55 4.10 -5.78
N ALA A 54 -5.35 3.10 -6.13
CA ALA A 54 -5.08 2.27 -7.30
C ALA A 54 -5.12 3.08 -8.61
N GLU A 55 -6.01 4.07 -8.71
CA GLU A 55 -6.08 4.99 -9.84
C GLU A 55 -4.83 5.88 -9.92
N GLN A 56 -4.36 6.42 -8.79
CA GLN A 56 -3.09 7.16 -8.72
C GLN A 56 -1.89 6.30 -9.15
N ALA A 57 -1.78 5.08 -8.60
CA ALA A 57 -0.70 4.17 -8.95
C ALA A 57 -0.72 3.80 -10.44
N ALA A 58 -1.91 3.57 -11.01
CA ALA A 58 -2.07 3.29 -12.44
C ALA A 58 -1.68 4.49 -13.31
N ALA A 59 -1.98 5.72 -12.89
CA ALA A 59 -1.55 6.94 -13.56
C ALA A 59 -0.02 7.08 -13.57
N ASP A 60 0.64 6.63 -12.50
CA ASP A 60 2.11 6.55 -12.38
C ASP A 60 2.73 5.33 -13.11
N GLY A 61 1.93 4.58 -13.86
CA GLY A 61 2.35 3.41 -14.62
C GLY A 61 2.50 2.12 -13.79
N VAL A 62 2.11 2.13 -12.52
CA VAL A 62 2.19 0.97 -11.62
C VAL A 62 0.90 0.16 -11.72
N ARG A 63 1.04 -1.10 -12.16
CA ARG A 63 -0.07 -2.06 -12.28
C ARG A 63 0.08 -3.28 -11.37
N THR A 64 1.11 -3.28 -10.52
CA THR A 64 1.27 -4.31 -9.49
C THR A 64 0.18 -4.14 -8.43
N PRO A 65 -0.30 -5.23 -7.82
CA PRO A 65 -1.14 -5.11 -6.64
C PRO A 65 -0.39 -4.34 -5.54
N LEU A 66 -1.13 -3.63 -4.69
CA LEU A 66 -0.57 -2.85 -3.59
C LEU A 66 -0.95 -3.46 -2.25
N TYR A 67 -0.08 -3.26 -1.26
CA TYR A 67 -0.38 -3.54 0.14
C TYR A 67 -1.01 -2.30 0.78
N PHE A 68 -2.22 -2.43 1.34
CA PHE A 68 -2.96 -1.31 1.92
C PHE A 68 -2.98 -1.29 3.45
N VAL A 69 -2.61 -0.16 4.04
CA VAL A 69 -2.66 0.07 5.50
C VAL A 69 -3.37 1.39 5.81
N ARG A 70 -3.80 1.57 7.06
CA ARG A 70 -4.24 2.88 7.56
C ARG A 70 -3.10 3.52 8.33
N VAL A 71 -2.80 4.78 8.03
CA VAL A 71 -1.76 5.55 8.73
C VAL A 71 -2.16 5.70 10.20
N GLY A 72 -1.22 5.40 11.10
CA GLY A 72 -1.41 5.44 12.56
C GLY A 72 -2.21 4.27 13.15
N ARG A 73 -2.47 3.22 12.37
CA ARG A 73 -3.10 2.00 12.87
C ARG A 73 -2.23 0.79 12.54
N ASP A 74 -2.00 -0.06 13.53
CA ASP A 74 -1.14 -1.25 13.40
C ASP A 74 -1.81 -2.42 12.66
N TYR A 75 -3.01 -2.23 12.10
CA TYR A 75 -3.75 -3.30 11.44
C TYR A 75 -3.88 -3.11 9.94
N TYR A 76 -3.76 -4.23 9.23
CA TYR A 76 -3.88 -4.37 7.78
C TYR A 76 -5.34 -4.56 7.37
N LEU A 77 -5.80 -3.82 6.35
CA LEU A 77 -7.10 -4.06 5.71
C LEU A 77 -6.86 -4.84 4.42
N ARG A 78 -6.87 -6.18 4.51
CA ARG A 78 -6.92 -7.01 3.30
C ARG A 78 -8.30 -6.87 2.65
N LYS A 79 -8.39 -6.20 1.50
CA LYS A 79 -9.59 -6.35 0.65
C LYS A 79 -9.51 -7.71 -0.05
N GLY A 80 -10.12 -8.73 0.56
CA GLY A 80 -10.06 -10.09 0.05
C GLY A 80 -10.53 -11.13 1.07
N GLY A 81 -11.83 -11.12 1.36
CA GLY A 81 -12.50 -12.13 2.15
C GLY A 81 -14.00 -12.05 1.88
N ARG A 82 -14.45 -12.60 0.75
CA ARG A 82 -15.84 -13.02 0.62
C ARG A 82 -15.90 -14.35 1.36
N GLN A 83 -16.65 -14.43 2.46
CA GLN A 83 -17.06 -15.71 3.05
C GLN A 83 -17.81 -16.54 2.02
#